data_AF-A0A1C1CZH5-F1
#
_entry.id   AF-A0A1C1CZH5-F1
#
_cell.length_a   1.000
_cell.length_b   1.000
_cell.length_c   1.000
_cell.angle_alpha   90.00
_cell.angle_beta   90.00
_cell.angle_gamma   90.00
#
_symmetry.space_group_name_H-M   'P 1'
#
loop_
_entity.id
_entity.type
_entity.pdbx_description
1 polymer ?
#
loop_
_entity_poly.entity_id
_entity_poly.type
_entity_poly.pdbx_seq_one_letter_code
_entity_poly.pdbx_strand_id
1 'polypeptide(L)'
;MQQCTAVPSALVQTTYDFQTSATRRQWQQRKVASPGSISEISFRTINLRATLKRGETTDPAAIRATLLESDRDLEAWRAGLNPSWKYSSACAPEEISQGSWLKGHRHFYPNNWIADAWNNWRGLRIVVKQMILENEDHFTTPDMVQISHATSMIRELSADICISVHSFGDSPRKSRP
;
A
#
# COMPACT_ATOMS: atom_id res chain seq x y z
N MET A 1 0.45 -21.52 -1.09
CA MET A 1 -0.27 -20.23 -1.04
C MET A 1 -1.18 -20.15 -2.26
N GLN A 2 -2.42 -19.67 -2.11
CA GLN A 2 -3.38 -19.47 -3.20
C GLN A 2 -2.88 -18.36 -4.16
N GLN A 3 -1.95 -18.68 -5.07
CA GLN A 3 -1.19 -17.66 -5.80
C GLN A 3 -1.93 -16.98 -6.97
N CYS A 4 -3.07 -17.51 -7.42
CA CYS A 4 -3.80 -17.00 -8.60
C CYS A 4 -5.27 -16.67 -8.32
N THR A 5 -5.61 -16.25 -7.10
CA THR A 5 -7.01 -15.94 -6.77
C THR A 5 -7.30 -14.48 -7.09
N ALA A 6 -8.09 -14.26 -8.15
CA ALA A 6 -8.69 -12.97 -8.40
C ALA A 6 -9.65 -12.60 -7.26
N VAL A 7 -9.94 -11.30 -7.09
CA VAL A 7 -10.91 -10.86 -6.12
C VAL A 7 -12.29 -11.40 -6.52
N PRO A 8 -13.06 -12.00 -5.58
CA PRO A 8 -14.43 -12.44 -5.85
C PRO A 8 -15.26 -11.33 -6.51
N SER A 9 -15.95 -11.66 -7.61
CA SER A 9 -16.72 -10.69 -8.41
C SER A 9 -17.76 -9.93 -7.58
N ALA A 10 -18.38 -10.59 -6.59
CA ALA A 10 -19.31 -9.95 -5.67
C ALA A 10 -18.68 -8.80 -4.87
N LEU A 11 -17.41 -8.93 -4.45
CA LEU A 11 -16.69 -7.86 -3.75
C LEU A 11 -16.34 -6.71 -4.70
N VAL A 12 -15.93 -7.04 -5.92
CA VAL A 12 -15.64 -6.04 -6.97
C VAL A 12 -16.89 -5.21 -7.25
N GLN A 13 -18.03 -5.87 -7.48
CA GLN A 13 -19.31 -5.19 -7.76
C GLN A 13 -19.73 -4.32 -6.56
N THR A 14 -19.73 -4.88 -5.36
CA THR A 14 -20.10 -4.15 -4.14
C THR A 14 -19.23 -2.91 -3.92
N THR A 15 -17.92 -3.01 -4.22
CA THR A 15 -17.01 -1.87 -4.10
C THR A 15 -17.31 -0.81 -5.12
N TYR A 16 -17.58 -1.20 -6.37
CA TYR A 16 -17.96 -0.26 -7.43
C TYR A 16 -19.29 0.45 -7.14
N ASP A 17 -20.30 -0.30 -6.69
CA ASP A 17 -21.59 0.23 -6.27
C ASP A 17 -21.41 1.23 -5.13
N PHE A 18 -20.55 0.92 -4.15
CA PHE A 18 -20.22 1.85 -3.09
C PHE A 18 -19.48 3.09 -3.62
N GLN A 19 -18.47 2.95 -4.48
CA GLN A 19 -17.72 4.10 -5.00
C GLN A 19 -18.60 5.08 -5.77
N THR A 20 -19.60 4.57 -6.50
CA THR A 20 -20.54 5.37 -7.30
C THR A 20 -21.77 5.83 -6.50
N SER A 21 -21.92 5.38 -5.25
CA SER A 21 -23.08 5.69 -4.41
C SER A 21 -23.13 7.16 -3.97
N ALA A 22 -24.35 7.61 -3.62
CA ALA A 22 -24.55 8.91 -2.98
C ALA A 22 -23.81 8.99 -1.62
N THR A 23 -23.71 7.88 -0.88
CA THR A 23 -22.99 7.79 0.39
C THR A 23 -21.52 8.16 0.22
N ARG A 24 -20.84 7.59 -0.78
CA ARG A 24 -19.44 7.90 -1.05
C ARG A 24 -19.24 9.37 -1.42
N ARG A 25 -20.10 9.92 -2.28
CA ARG A 25 -20.07 11.35 -2.64
C ARG A 25 -20.23 12.24 -1.41
N GLN A 26 -21.16 11.92 -0.51
CA GLN A 26 -21.37 12.64 0.73
C GLN A 26 -20.13 12.56 1.65
N TRP A 27 -19.46 11.41 1.73
CA TRP A 27 -18.25 11.24 2.53
C TRP A 27 -17.07 12.04 1.97
N GLN A 28 -16.95 12.14 0.64
CA GLN A 28 -15.95 13.01 -0.01
C GLN A 28 -16.21 14.49 0.31
N GLN A 29 -17.47 14.93 0.21
CA GLN A 29 -17.86 16.30 0.56
C GLN A 29 -17.56 16.64 2.02
N ARG A 30 -17.79 15.68 2.93
CA ARG A 30 -17.46 15.80 4.36
C ARG A 30 -15.96 15.64 4.65
N LYS A 31 -15.12 15.40 3.64
CA LYS A 31 -13.68 15.13 3.78
C LYS A 31 -13.36 13.97 4.75
N VAL A 32 -14.28 13.02 4.83
CA VAL A 32 -14.14 11.78 5.62
C VAL A 32 -13.46 10.70 4.80
N ALA A 33 -13.53 10.79 3.47
CA ALA A 33 -12.93 9.82 2.58
C ALA A 33 -12.13 10.50 1.46
N SER A 34 -10.99 9.92 1.11
CA SER A 34 -10.00 10.41 0.15
C SER A 34 -10.56 10.46 -1.29
N PRO A 35 -9.88 11.14 -2.24
CA PRO A 35 -10.27 11.15 -3.65
C PRO A 35 -10.31 9.73 -4.25
N GLY A 36 -9.21 8.97 -4.12
CA GLY A 36 -9.16 7.55 -4.50
C GLY A 36 -9.60 6.62 -3.37
N SER A 37 -10.01 5.39 -3.71
CA SER A 37 -10.28 4.33 -2.72
C SER A 37 -9.18 3.28 -2.74
N ILE A 38 -8.56 3.05 -1.58
CA ILE A 38 -7.52 2.01 -1.44
C ILE A 38 -8.04 0.60 -1.75
N SER A 39 -9.31 0.30 -1.50
CA SER A 39 -9.90 -1.00 -1.82
C SER A 39 -10.12 -1.18 -3.32
N GLU A 40 -10.54 -0.14 -4.03
CA GLU A 40 -10.65 -0.18 -5.49
C GLU A 40 -9.27 -0.35 -6.14
N ILE A 41 -8.27 0.40 -5.66
CA ILE A 41 -6.90 0.28 -6.14
C ILE A 41 -6.39 -1.15 -5.87
N SER A 42 -6.62 -1.69 -4.67
CA SER A 42 -6.18 -3.05 -4.33
C SER A 42 -6.82 -4.09 -5.25
N PHE A 43 -8.10 -3.95 -5.56
CA PHE A 43 -8.80 -4.90 -6.43
C PHE A 43 -8.27 -4.86 -7.86
N ARG A 44 -8.03 -3.67 -8.42
CA ARG A 44 -7.39 -3.53 -9.73
C ARG A 44 -6.02 -4.18 -9.75
N THR A 45 -5.17 -3.92 -8.75
CA THR A 45 -3.83 -4.51 -8.66
C THR A 45 -3.86 -6.03 -8.52
N ILE A 46 -4.70 -6.59 -7.64
CA ILE A 46 -4.77 -8.04 -7.41
C ILE A 46 -5.37 -8.76 -8.62
N ASN A 47 -6.39 -8.19 -9.27
CA ASN A 47 -6.95 -8.77 -10.48
C ASN A 47 -5.94 -8.74 -11.62
N LEU A 48 -5.21 -7.63 -11.80
CA LEU A 48 -4.11 -7.56 -12.78
C LEU A 48 -3.06 -8.64 -12.47
N ARG A 49 -2.64 -8.79 -11.21
CA ARG A 49 -1.68 -9.82 -10.81
C ARG A 49 -2.17 -11.22 -11.14
N ALA A 50 -3.45 -11.51 -10.88
CA ALA A 50 -4.04 -12.80 -11.19
C ALA A 50 -4.04 -13.07 -12.71
N THR A 51 -4.39 -12.07 -13.52
CA THR A 51 -4.37 -12.15 -14.99
C THR A 51 -2.96 -12.38 -15.54
N LEU A 52 -1.96 -11.67 -15.02
CA LEU A 52 -0.55 -11.85 -15.39
C LEU A 52 -0.06 -13.28 -15.07
N LYS A 53 -0.39 -13.80 -13.89
CA LYS A 53 0.02 -15.17 -13.50
C LYS A 53 -0.70 -16.25 -14.32
N ARG A 54 -1.85 -15.96 -14.92
CA ARG A 54 -2.54 -16.86 -15.87
C ARG A 54 -1.99 -16.76 -17.30
N GLY A 55 -1.10 -15.81 -17.60
CA GLY A 55 -0.58 -15.58 -18.94
C GLY A 55 -1.58 -14.93 -19.91
N GLU A 56 -2.65 -14.32 -19.38
CA GLU A 56 -3.75 -13.75 -20.18
C GLU A 56 -3.47 -12.35 -20.73
N THR A 57 -2.46 -11.64 -20.20
CA THR A 57 -2.02 -10.33 -20.71
C THR A 57 -0.56 -10.41 -21.10
N THR A 58 -0.24 -9.96 -22.31
CA THR A 58 1.07 -10.21 -22.94
C THR A 58 1.81 -8.96 -23.38
N ASP A 59 1.21 -7.77 -23.32
CA ASP A 59 1.90 -6.53 -23.70
C ASP A 59 2.57 -5.88 -22.47
N PRO A 60 3.90 -5.97 -22.33
CA PRO A 60 4.61 -5.42 -21.18
C PRO A 60 4.46 -3.89 -21.07
N ALA A 61 4.26 -3.19 -22.19
CA ALA A 61 4.09 -1.74 -22.21
C ALA A 61 2.74 -1.32 -21.60
N ALA A 62 1.64 -1.98 -21.99
CA ALA A 62 0.32 -1.76 -21.40
C ALA A 62 0.31 -2.12 -19.90
N ILE A 63 0.98 -3.22 -19.51
CA ILE A 63 1.10 -3.63 -18.11
C ILE A 63 1.86 -2.57 -17.31
N ARG A 64 3.01 -2.09 -17.82
CA ARG A 64 3.79 -1.02 -17.19
C ARG A 64 2.93 0.22 -16.98
N ALA A 65 2.20 0.67 -18.00
CA ALA A 65 1.33 1.85 -17.92
C ALA A 65 0.26 1.68 -16.83
N THR A 66 -0.40 0.53 -16.76
CA THR A 66 -1.43 0.21 -15.76
C THR A 66 -0.86 0.18 -14.33
N LEU A 67 0.35 -0.36 -14.16
CA LEU A 67 1.03 -0.40 -12.85
C LEU A 67 1.48 0.99 -12.40
N LEU A 68 1.96 1.83 -13.32
CA LEU A 68 2.30 3.22 -13.03
C LEU A 68 1.06 4.06 -12.69
N GLU A 69 -0.07 3.81 -13.33
CA GLU A 69 -1.36 4.39 -12.94
C GLU A 69 -1.76 3.98 -11.53
N SER A 70 -1.67 2.69 -11.20
CA SER A 70 -1.94 2.19 -9.85
C SER A 70 -1.04 2.83 -8.79
N ASP A 71 0.25 3.02 -9.07
CA ASP A 71 1.19 3.69 -8.16
C ASP A 71 0.84 5.17 -7.96
N ARG A 72 0.43 5.88 -9.03
CA ARG A 72 -0.05 7.27 -8.93
C ARG A 72 -1.31 7.38 -8.10
N ASP A 73 -2.24 6.44 -8.25
CA ASP A 73 -3.48 6.42 -7.46
C ASP A 73 -3.20 6.16 -5.98
N LEU A 74 -2.21 5.31 -5.65
CA LEU A 74 -1.75 5.12 -4.28
C LEU A 74 -1.14 6.39 -3.68
N GLU A 75 -0.37 7.14 -4.47
CA GLU A 75 0.15 8.44 -4.03
C GLU A 75 -0.95 9.49 -3.88
N ALA A 76 -1.93 9.52 -4.80
CA ALA A 76 -3.08 10.41 -4.70
C ALA A 76 -3.93 10.10 -3.46
N TRP A 77 -4.10 8.81 -3.12
CA TRP A 77 -4.73 8.40 -1.88
C TRP A 77 -3.98 8.95 -0.67
N ARG A 78 -2.65 8.78 -0.62
CA ARG A 78 -1.79 9.28 0.45
C ARG A 78 -1.89 10.79 0.62
N ALA A 79 -1.82 11.52 -0.50
CA ALA A 79 -1.87 12.98 -0.52
C ALA A 79 -3.25 13.53 -0.11
N GLY A 80 -4.32 12.76 -0.36
CA GLY A 80 -5.69 13.11 -0.01
C GLY A 80 -6.12 12.80 1.42
N LEU A 81 -5.22 12.30 2.27
CA LEU A 81 -5.54 11.98 3.66
C LEU A 81 -5.78 13.24 4.51
N ASN A 82 -6.73 13.14 5.42
CA ASN A 82 -7.01 14.20 6.40
C ASN A 82 -5.79 14.36 7.34
N PRO A 83 -5.43 15.59 7.78
CA PRO A 83 -4.34 15.82 8.73
C PRO A 83 -4.40 14.98 10.01
N SER A 84 -5.60 14.57 10.46
CA SER A 84 -5.79 13.65 11.59
C SER A 84 -5.17 12.26 11.38
N TRP A 85 -4.80 11.89 10.15
CA TRP A 85 -4.12 10.64 9.82
C TRP A 85 -2.59 10.76 9.80
N LYS A 86 -2.07 11.98 9.96
CA LYS A 86 -0.63 12.23 9.98
C LYS A 86 -0.03 11.56 11.20
N TYR A 87 0.97 10.70 10.96
CA TYR A 87 1.81 10.16 12.01
C TYR A 87 3.08 11.02 12.15
N SER A 88 3.70 10.98 13.31
CA SER A 88 5.02 11.58 13.53
C SER A 88 6.11 10.50 13.57
N SER A 89 7.33 10.90 13.25
CA SER A 89 8.50 10.03 13.35
C SER A 89 9.50 10.69 14.30
N ALA A 90 10.11 9.91 15.18
CA ALA A 90 11.28 10.34 15.93
C ALA A 90 12.51 9.59 15.43
N CYS A 91 13.66 10.25 15.53
CA CYS A 91 14.97 9.67 15.32
C CYS A 91 15.77 9.76 16.62
N ALA A 92 16.26 8.63 17.12
CA ALA A 92 17.16 8.56 18.26
C ALA A 92 18.57 8.20 17.77
N PRO A 93 19.63 8.74 18.41
CA PRO A 93 20.99 8.22 18.21
C PRO A 93 21.01 6.71 18.41
N GLU A 94 21.73 6.00 17.54
CA GLU A 94 21.80 4.53 17.53
C GLU A 94 22.18 3.96 18.91
N GLU A 95 23.02 4.66 19.65
CA GLU A 95 23.50 4.29 21.00
C GLU A 95 22.38 4.17 22.05
N ILE A 96 21.25 4.86 21.87
CA ILE A 96 20.12 4.90 22.81
C ILE A 96 19.01 3.92 22.38
N SER A 97 19.13 3.31 21.20
CA SER A 97 18.05 2.58 20.52
C SER A 97 17.80 1.16 21.08
N GLN A 98 17.61 1.01 22.39
CA GLN A 98 17.22 -0.28 22.98
C GLN A 98 15.72 -0.59 22.75
N GLY A 99 15.45 -1.79 22.25
CA GLY A 99 14.16 -2.52 22.32
C GLY A 99 12.99 -2.03 21.44
N SER A 100 12.86 -0.73 21.17
CA SER A 100 11.69 -0.17 20.46
C SER A 100 11.99 0.66 19.22
N TRP A 101 13.27 0.88 18.93
CA TRP A 101 13.74 1.73 17.85
C TRP A 101 14.36 0.84 16.77
N LEU A 102 13.84 0.90 15.53
CA LEU A 102 14.43 0.17 14.43
C LEU A 102 15.31 1.13 13.61
N LYS A 103 16.62 0.87 13.56
CA LYS A 103 17.60 1.77 12.93
C LYS A 103 17.51 3.21 13.46
N GLY A 104 17.29 3.36 14.76
CA GLY A 104 17.09 4.66 15.38
C GLY A 104 15.78 5.37 15.00
N HIS A 105 14.85 4.73 14.28
CA HIS A 105 13.57 5.34 13.89
C HIS A 105 12.40 4.72 14.65
N ARG A 106 11.42 5.56 14.95
CA ARG A 106 10.13 5.17 15.55
C ARG A 106 8.98 5.99 14.98
N HIS A 107 7.89 5.33 14.62
CA HIS A 107 6.65 5.97 14.18
C HIS A 107 5.64 6.05 15.33
N PHE A 108 4.95 7.18 15.43
CA PHE A 108 3.87 7.42 16.38
C PHE A 108 2.60 7.74 15.60
N TYR A 109 1.67 6.80 15.61
CA TYR A 109 0.37 6.96 14.99
C TYR A 109 -0.66 7.43 16.03
N PRO A 110 -1.70 8.17 15.62
CA PRO A 110 -2.74 8.60 16.55
C PRO A 110 -3.50 7.42 17.19
N ASN A 111 -3.59 6.28 16.49
CA ASN A 111 -4.13 5.02 17.00
C ASN A 111 -3.70 3.85 16.08
N ASN A 112 -3.92 2.63 16.56
CA ASN A 112 -3.52 1.39 15.88
C ASN A 112 -4.23 1.18 14.54
N TRP A 113 -5.46 1.69 14.40
CA TRP A 113 -6.21 1.57 13.14
C TRP A 113 -5.58 2.42 12.03
N ILE A 114 -5.13 3.64 12.35
CA ILE A 114 -4.41 4.48 11.40
C ILE A 114 -3.05 3.84 11.04
N ALA A 115 -2.35 3.25 12.01
CA ALA A 115 -1.12 2.51 11.76
C ALA A 115 -1.36 1.34 10.78
N ASP A 116 -2.42 0.56 10.99
CA ASP A 116 -2.79 -0.56 10.12
C ASP A 116 -3.17 -0.08 8.72
N ALA A 117 -3.97 0.99 8.60
CA ALA A 117 -4.34 1.55 7.31
C ALA A 117 -3.11 2.04 6.51
N TRP A 118 -2.14 2.68 7.17
CA TRP A 118 -0.86 3.04 6.54
C TRP A 118 -0.08 1.80 6.10
N ASN A 119 -0.06 0.72 6.89
CA ASN A 119 0.63 -0.51 6.51
C ASN A 119 -0.05 -1.25 5.36
N ASN A 120 -1.39 -1.22 5.28
CA ASN A 120 -2.12 -1.72 4.13
C ASN A 120 -1.75 -0.95 2.86
N TRP A 121 -1.63 0.38 2.94
CA TRP A 121 -1.13 1.20 1.84
C TRP A 121 0.31 0.85 1.45
N ARG A 122 1.22 0.73 2.42
CA ARG A 122 2.63 0.35 2.17
C ARG A 122 2.72 -1.03 1.52
N GLY A 123 2.01 -2.02 2.06
CA GLY A 123 1.97 -3.38 1.55
C GLY A 123 1.46 -3.45 0.12
N LEU A 124 0.36 -2.75 -0.18
CA LEU A 124 -0.18 -2.68 -1.54
C LEU A 124 0.81 -2.01 -2.50
N ARG A 125 1.46 -0.92 -2.08
CA ARG A 125 2.46 -0.25 -2.90
C ARG A 125 3.70 -1.11 -3.14
N ILE A 126 4.15 -1.90 -2.16
CA ILE A 126 5.19 -2.91 -2.34
C ILE A 126 4.79 -3.91 -3.43
N VAL A 127 3.55 -4.41 -3.42
CA VAL A 127 3.06 -5.34 -4.46
C VAL A 127 3.10 -4.69 -5.84
N VAL A 128 2.64 -3.43 -5.98
CA VAL A 128 2.72 -2.70 -7.26
C VAL A 128 4.17 -2.56 -7.72
N LYS A 129 5.09 -2.16 -6.84
CA LYS A 129 6.52 -2.03 -7.18
C LYS A 129 7.16 -3.36 -7.57
N GLN A 130 6.80 -4.46 -6.89
CA GLN A 130 7.25 -5.81 -7.27
C GLN A 130 6.75 -6.19 -8.66
N MET A 131 5.47 -5.92 -8.96
CA MET A 131 4.92 -6.19 -10.30
C MET A 131 5.59 -5.35 -11.39
N ILE A 132 5.99 -4.11 -11.07
CA ILE A 132 6.78 -3.28 -12.00
C ILE A 132 8.11 -3.96 -12.27
N LEU A 133 8.84 -4.38 -11.23
CA LEU A 133 10.11 -5.09 -11.39
C LEU A 133 9.96 -6.38 -12.20
N GLU A 134 8.97 -7.23 -11.87
CA GLU A 134 8.69 -8.46 -12.62
C GLU A 134 8.38 -8.17 -14.10
N ASN A 135 7.70 -7.05 -14.39
CA ASN A 135 7.34 -6.69 -15.75
C ASN A 135 8.52 -6.09 -16.55
N GLU A 136 9.50 -5.49 -15.89
CA GLU A 136 10.71 -4.98 -16.55
C GLU A 136 11.54 -6.10 -17.20
N ASP A 137 11.48 -7.32 -16.65
CA ASP A 137 12.17 -8.50 -17.20
C ASP A 137 11.63 -8.93 -18.59
N HIS A 138 10.48 -8.41 -19.00
CA HIS A 138 9.88 -8.69 -20.32
C HIS A 138 10.31 -7.70 -21.41
N PHE A 139 11.09 -6.66 -21.09
CA PHE A 139 11.58 -5.70 -22.08
C PHE A 139 12.99 -6.08 -22.55
N THR A 140 13.26 -5.89 -23.84
CA THR A 140 14.62 -6.00 -24.40
C THR A 140 15.57 -4.97 -23.78
N THR A 141 15.04 -3.78 -23.47
CA THR A 141 15.76 -2.71 -22.78
C THR A 141 14.99 -2.31 -21.53
N PRO A 142 15.26 -2.94 -20.37
CA PRO A 142 14.62 -2.58 -19.10
C PRO A 142 14.94 -1.14 -18.69
N ASP A 143 14.01 -0.48 -18.02
CA ASP A 143 14.23 0.86 -17.47
C ASP A 143 15.00 0.74 -16.14
N MET A 144 16.33 0.88 -16.22
CA MET A 144 17.22 0.78 -15.05
C MET A 144 16.94 1.85 -13.98
N VAL A 145 16.43 3.02 -14.36
CA VAL A 145 16.06 4.08 -13.41
C VAL A 145 14.82 3.63 -12.64
N GLN A 146 13.82 3.10 -13.34
CA GLN A 146 12.61 2.58 -12.72
C GLN A 146 12.89 1.37 -11.82
N ILE A 147 13.78 0.46 -12.23
CA ILE A 147 14.20 -0.69 -11.42
C ILE A 147 14.84 -0.24 -10.11
N SER A 148 15.81 0.68 -10.20
CA SER A 148 16.50 1.22 -9.03
C SER A 148 15.52 1.91 -8.08
N HIS A 149 14.64 2.75 -8.62
CA HIS A 149 13.62 3.45 -7.86
C HIS A 149 12.64 2.49 -7.18
N ALA A 150 12.09 1.51 -7.92
CA ALA A 150 11.18 0.52 -7.35
C ALA A 150 11.85 -0.31 -6.24
N THR A 151 13.12 -0.68 -6.42
CA THR A 151 13.90 -1.41 -5.42
C THR A 151 14.12 -0.58 -4.16
N SER A 152 14.48 0.70 -4.28
CA SER A 152 14.63 1.61 -3.13
C SER A 152 13.31 1.74 -2.37
N MET A 153 12.21 2.00 -3.10
CA MET A 153 10.88 2.15 -2.51
C MET A 153 10.43 0.89 -1.77
N ILE A 154 10.68 -0.31 -2.30
CA ILE A 154 10.35 -1.56 -1.59
C ILE A 154 11.11 -1.65 -0.26
N ARG A 155 12.41 -1.31 -0.26
CA ARG A 155 13.23 -1.33 0.96
C ARG A 155 12.74 -0.32 1.99
N GLU A 156 12.45 0.90 1.56
CA GLU A 156 11.92 1.97 2.42
C GLU A 156 10.56 1.61 3.02
N LEU A 157 9.61 1.17 2.18
CA LEU A 157 8.28 0.78 2.63
C LEU A 157 8.33 -0.44 3.58
N SER A 158 9.22 -1.39 3.31
CA SER A 158 9.42 -2.55 4.19
C SER A 158 10.01 -2.12 5.54
N ALA A 159 10.99 -1.22 5.54
CA ALA A 159 11.56 -0.67 6.77
C ALA A 159 10.50 0.08 7.58
N ASP A 160 9.67 0.90 6.94
CA ASP A 160 8.58 1.63 7.58
C ASP A 160 7.53 0.71 8.22
N ILE A 161 7.19 -0.40 7.55
CA ILE A 161 6.32 -1.43 8.12
C ILE A 161 6.95 -1.98 9.40
N CYS A 162 8.23 -2.36 9.36
CA CYS A 162 8.93 -2.87 10.54
C CYS A 162 9.02 -1.82 11.67
N ILE A 163 9.27 -0.55 11.36
CA ILE A 163 9.26 0.56 12.33
C ILE A 163 7.87 0.71 12.98
N SER A 164 6.79 0.52 12.21
CA SER A 164 5.42 0.67 12.71
C SER A 164 4.99 -0.40 13.72
N VAL A 165 5.66 -1.56 13.76
CA VAL A 165 5.29 -2.73 14.57
C VAL A 165 5.12 -2.37 16.05
N HIS A 166 5.96 -1.46 16.55
CA HIS A 166 5.89 -1.04 17.95
C HIS A 166 4.52 -0.46 18.33
N SER A 167 3.82 0.21 17.41
CA SER A 167 2.47 0.76 17.62
C SER A 167 1.43 -0.30 17.98
N PHE A 168 1.71 -1.58 17.69
CA PHE A 168 0.83 -2.70 18.00
C PHE A 168 1.22 -3.45 19.28
N GLY A 169 2.37 -3.13 19.87
CA GLY A 169 2.92 -3.79 21.06
C GLY A 169 2.11 -3.54 22.34
N ASP A 170 1.53 -2.34 22.47
CA ASP A 170 0.72 -1.94 23.62
C ASP A 170 -0.75 -2.41 23.51
N SER A 171 -1.09 -3.23 22.51
CA SER A 171 -2.44 -3.78 22.43
C SER A 171 -2.71 -4.70 23.64
N PRO A 172 -3.94 -4.71 24.21
CA PRO A 172 -4.21 -5.23 25.57
C PRO A 172 -4.08 -6.75 25.75
N ARG A 173 -3.39 -7.49 24.86
CA ARG A 173 -3.12 -8.92 25.11
C ARG A 173 -2.27 -9.17 26.36
N LYS A 174 -1.71 -8.13 26.99
CA LYS A 174 -1.09 -8.20 28.31
C LYS A 174 -2.06 -7.80 29.41
N SER A 175 -3.07 -8.63 29.69
CA SER A 175 -3.71 -8.75 31.01
C SER A 175 -4.83 -9.79 30.95
N ARG A 176 -4.45 -11.07 30.94
CA ARG A 176 -5.27 -12.06 31.64
C ARG A 176 -4.40 -12.61 32.77
N PRO A 177 -4.71 -12.30 34.04
CA PRO A 177 -4.12 -13.01 35.16
C PRO A 177 -4.51 -14.50 35.13
#